data_AF-A0AA39X3B5-F1
#
_entry.id   AF-A0AA39X3B5-F1
#
_cell.length_a   1.000
_cell.length_b   1.000
_cell.length_c   1.000
_cell.angle_alpha   90.00
_cell.angle_beta   90.00
_cell.angle_gamma   90.00
#
_symmetry.space_group_name_H-M   'P 1'
#
loop_
_entity.id
_entity.type
_entity.pdbx_description
1 polymer ?
#
loop_
_entity_poly.entity_id
_entity_poly.type
_entity_poly.pdbx_seq_one_letter_code
_entity_poly.pdbx_strand_id
1 'polypeptide(L)'
;MRDIHDEDEEGKRKSVLGIQAWSQFGIVGRGILLDLPRWRESQNLPPYNPFTATPIPLSDLLSCLSHQNTAPRFGDILLRTGFIQDP
;
A
#
# COMPACT_ATOMS: atom_id res chain seq x y z
N MET A 1 -11.92 -12.57 18.27
CA MET A 1 -11.50 -12.62 16.86
C MET A 1 -11.73 -14.05 16.42
N ARG A 2 -12.84 -14.35 15.73
CA ARG A 2 -13.15 -15.72 15.27
C ARG A 2 -12.36 -15.99 14.00
N ASP A 3 -11.92 -17.22 13.88
CA ASP A 3 -10.86 -17.69 13.00
C ASP A 3 -11.07 -17.28 11.53
N ILE A 4 -10.01 -16.73 10.93
CA ILE A 4 -9.91 -16.50 9.48
C ILE A 4 -9.80 -17.83 8.71
N HIS A 5 -9.70 -18.95 9.44
CA HIS A 5 -9.76 -20.31 8.96
C HIS A 5 -11.13 -20.89 9.33
N ASP A 6 -12.15 -20.40 8.64
CA ASP A 6 -13.52 -20.83 8.85
C ASP A 6 -13.75 -22.11 8.03
N GLU A 7 -14.14 -23.19 8.70
CA GLU A 7 -14.60 -24.43 8.06
C GLU A 7 -16.11 -24.33 7.84
N ASP A 8 -16.65 -24.87 6.74
CA ASP A 8 -18.11 -24.98 6.60
C ASP A 8 -18.70 -26.01 7.56
N GLU A 9 -20.03 -26.16 7.62
CA GLU A 9 -20.69 -27.11 8.52
C GLU A 9 -20.28 -28.58 8.27
N GLU A 10 -19.58 -28.83 7.17
CA GLU A 10 -19.07 -30.13 6.72
C GLU A 10 -17.55 -30.29 6.99
N GLY A 11 -16.91 -29.32 7.64
CA GLY A 11 -15.48 -29.36 8.01
C GLY A 11 -14.54 -29.03 6.85
N LYS A 12 -15.01 -28.44 5.76
CA LYS A 12 -14.20 -28.08 4.60
C LYS A 12 -13.68 -26.65 4.73
N ARG A 13 -12.41 -26.44 4.39
CA ARG A 13 -11.80 -25.10 4.38
C ARG A 13 -12.57 -24.15 3.46
N LYS A 14 -13.04 -23.03 4.00
CA LYS A 14 -13.67 -21.98 3.19
C LYS A 14 -12.63 -21.29 2.30
N SER A 15 -13.00 -21.07 1.05
CA SER A 15 -12.22 -20.34 0.04
C SER A 15 -12.54 -18.84 0.01
N VAL A 16 -13.31 -18.36 0.97
CA VAL A 16 -13.77 -16.96 1.03
C VAL A 16 -12.56 -16.03 1.28
N LEU A 17 -12.45 -14.97 0.47
CA LEU A 17 -11.34 -13.98 0.50
C LEU A 17 -9.93 -14.53 0.24
N GLY A 18 -9.79 -15.79 -0.20
CA GLY A 18 -8.46 -16.36 -0.47
C GLY A 18 -7.85 -15.88 -1.80
N ILE A 19 -6.51 -15.87 -1.87
CA ILE A 19 -5.74 -15.40 -3.04
C ILE A 19 -6.05 -16.19 -4.31
N GLN A 20 -6.52 -17.44 -4.20
CA GLN A 20 -6.92 -18.28 -5.33
C GLN A 20 -8.03 -17.68 -6.19
N ALA A 21 -8.86 -16.79 -5.65
CA ALA A 21 -9.87 -16.08 -6.42
C ALA A 21 -9.23 -15.07 -7.38
N TRP A 22 -8.16 -14.40 -6.94
CA TRP A 22 -7.41 -13.43 -7.73
C TRP A 22 -6.40 -14.09 -8.69
N SER A 23 -5.91 -15.30 -8.38
CA SER A 23 -4.94 -16.00 -9.23
C SER A 23 -5.50 -16.46 -10.58
N GLN A 24 -6.82 -16.55 -10.74
CA GLN A 24 -7.46 -16.96 -11.99
C GLN A 24 -7.35 -15.89 -13.09
N PHE A 25 -7.21 -14.62 -12.70
CA PHE A 25 -7.19 -13.48 -13.63
C PHE A 25 -5.93 -12.59 -13.49
N GLY A 26 -5.21 -12.69 -12.37
CA GLY A 26 -4.08 -11.83 -12.04
C GLY A 26 -4.51 -10.44 -11.57
N ILE A 27 -3.58 -9.68 -10.98
CA ILE A 27 -3.80 -8.27 -10.61
C ILE A 27 -3.39 -7.42 -11.80
N VAL A 28 -4.38 -6.93 -12.57
CA VAL A 28 -4.16 -6.10 -13.75
C VAL A 28 -4.94 -4.79 -13.58
N GLY A 29 -4.24 -3.67 -13.66
CA GLY A 29 -4.84 -2.35 -13.48
C GLY A 29 -3.80 -1.25 -13.54
N ARG A 30 -4.26 -0.02 -13.35
CA ARG A 30 -3.38 1.14 -13.23
C ARG A 30 -2.83 1.20 -11.79
N GLY A 31 -1.53 1.42 -11.65
CA GLY A 31 -0.90 1.80 -10.37
C GLY A 31 -0.31 3.20 -10.46
N ILE A 32 -0.24 3.93 -9.34
CA ILE A 32 0.39 5.25 -9.27
C ILE A 32 1.43 5.30 -8.16
N LEU A 33 2.70 5.56 -8.43
CA LEU A 33 3.71 5.62 -7.35
C LEU A 33 3.58 6.94 -6.54
N LEU A 34 3.63 6.87 -5.21
CA LEU A 34 3.68 7.90 -4.17
C LEU A 34 4.98 7.57 -3.45
N ASP A 35 6.03 8.23 -3.90
CA ASP A 35 7.38 8.02 -3.42
C ASP A 35 7.66 8.98 -2.25
N LEU A 36 7.28 8.56 -1.04
CA LEU A 36 7.42 9.41 0.14
C LEU A 36 8.87 9.73 0.49
N PRO A 37 9.84 8.78 0.49
CA PRO A 37 11.23 9.11 0.75
C PRO A 37 11.75 10.19 -0.19
N ARG A 38 11.54 10.02 -1.50
CA ARG A 38 12.04 10.95 -2.51
C ARG A 38 11.37 12.31 -2.43
N TRP A 39 10.05 12.35 -2.17
CA TRP A 39 9.34 13.60 -1.95
C TRP A 39 9.88 14.32 -0.70
N ARG A 40 10.10 13.60 0.41
CA ARG A 40 10.62 14.19 1.66
C ARG A 40 12.02 14.74 1.51
N GLU A 41 12.90 14.05 0.78
CA GLU A 41 14.26 14.52 0.46
C GLU A 41 14.25 15.84 -0.32
N SER A 42 13.22 16.06 -1.15
CA SER A 42 13.06 17.32 -1.88
C SER A 42 12.40 18.43 -1.03
N GLN A 43 11.92 18.12 0.18
CA GLN A 43 11.36 19.10 1.10
C GLN A 43 12.38 19.47 2.18
N ASN A 44 12.22 20.65 2.79
CA ASN A 44 12.99 21.03 3.97
C ASN A 44 12.37 20.45 5.26
N LEU A 45 12.16 19.13 5.29
CA LEU A 45 11.53 18.41 6.40
C LEU A 45 12.58 17.73 7.30
N PRO A 46 12.21 17.39 8.57
CA PRO A 46 13.09 16.63 9.45
C PRO A 46 13.50 15.27 8.84
N PRO A 47 14.67 14.73 9.25
CA PRO A 47 15.13 13.41 8.81
C PRO A 47 14.07 12.34 9.02
N TYR A 48 13.87 11.52 8.00
CA TYR A 48 12.88 10.45 8.01
C TYR A 48 13.58 9.10 8.18
N ASN A 49 13.23 8.37 9.23
CA ASN A 49 13.71 7.01 9.46
C ASN A 49 12.58 6.00 9.17
N PRO A 50 12.67 5.22 8.08
CA PRO A 50 11.64 4.24 7.73
C PRO A 50 11.61 3.01 8.65
N PHE A 51 12.63 2.81 9.50
CA PHE A 51 12.71 1.71 10.47
C PHE A 51 12.09 2.06 11.83
N THR A 52 11.58 3.28 12.01
CA THR A 52 10.83 3.67 13.21
C THR A 52 9.34 3.73 12.92
N ALA A 53 8.52 3.58 13.97
CA ALA A 53 7.07 3.72 13.91
C ALA A 53 6.67 5.21 13.76
N THR A 54 7.01 5.80 12.62
CA THR A 54 6.65 7.18 12.28
C THR A 54 5.34 7.19 11.52
N PRO A 55 4.28 7.86 12.02
CA PRO A 55 3.02 7.97 11.29
C PRO A 55 3.20 8.79 10.02
N ILE A 56 2.54 8.37 8.95
CA ILE A 56 2.46 9.12 7.69
C ILE A 56 1.06 9.77 7.66
N PRO A 57 0.96 11.09 7.86
CA PRO A 57 -0.33 11.76 7.84
C PRO A 57 -0.89 11.86 6.41
N LEU A 58 -2.22 11.93 6.30
CA LEU A 58 -2.89 12.11 5.01
C LEU A 58 -2.39 13.35 4.24
N SER A 59 -2.05 14.42 4.96
CA SER A 59 -1.48 15.65 4.38
C SER A 59 -0.21 15.39 3.57
N ASP A 60 0.63 14.46 4.01
CA ASP A 60 1.89 14.13 3.34
C ASP A 60 1.60 13.36 2.04
N LEU A 61 0.60 12.47 2.07
CA LEU A 61 0.14 11.75 0.87
C LEU A 61 -0.40 12.73 -0.19
N LEU A 62 -1.25 13.67 0.22
CA LEU A 62 -1.81 14.69 -0.66
C LEU A 62 -0.73 15.65 -1.20
N SER A 63 0.24 16.02 -0.37
CA SER A 63 1.37 16.86 -0.77
C SER A 63 2.30 16.14 -1.75
N CYS A 64 2.57 14.86 -1.53
CA CYS A 64 3.34 14.01 -2.43
C CYS A 64 2.64 13.87 -3.80
N LEU A 65 1.34 13.58 -3.81
CA LEU A 65 0.53 13.55 -5.04
C LEU A 65 0.59 14.87 -5.81
N SER A 66 0.47 15.99 -5.09
CA SER A 66 0.52 17.34 -5.69
C SER A 66 1.90 17.65 -6.25
N HIS A 67 2.97 17.32 -5.53
CA HIS A 67 4.35 17.50 -5.98
C HIS A 67 4.66 16.70 -7.25
N GLN A 68 4.14 15.47 -7.35
CA GLN A 68 4.30 14.62 -8.52
C GLN A 68 3.34 14.97 -9.67
N ASN A 69 2.41 15.91 -9.44
CA ASN A 69 1.32 16.24 -10.36
C ASN A 69 0.50 14.99 -10.78
N THR A 70 0.19 14.12 -9.81
CA THR A 70 -0.50 12.85 -10.03
C THR A 70 -1.87 12.87 -9.35
N ALA A 71 -2.92 12.48 -10.09
CA ALA A 71 -4.27 12.32 -9.56
C ALA A 71 -4.63 10.82 -9.40
N PRO A 72 -5.04 10.38 -8.18
CA PRO A 72 -5.53 9.03 -7.98
C PRO A 72 -6.88 8.81 -8.67
N ARG A 73 -7.13 7.57 -9.10
CA ARG A 73 -8.45 7.09 -9.55
C ARG A 73 -8.80 5.83 -8.79
N PHE A 74 -10.09 5.48 -8.81
CA PHE A 74 -10.56 4.23 -8.23
C PHE A 74 -9.81 3.03 -8.81
N GLY A 75 -9.35 2.13 -7.94
CA GLY A 75 -8.60 0.93 -8.30
C GLY A 75 -7.08 1.12 -8.41
N ASP A 76 -6.56 2.33 -8.19
CA ASP A 76 -5.11 2.53 -8.07
C ASP A 76 -4.54 1.83 -6.84
N ILE A 77 -3.35 1.26 -7.00
CA ILE A 77 -2.63 0.56 -5.94
C ILE A 77 -1.40 1.38 -5.58
N LEU A 78 -1.21 1.84 -4.32
CA LEU A 78 0.13 2.21 -3.85
C LEU A 78 0.44 2.73 -2.42
N LEU A 79 1.68 2.46 -1.95
CA LEU A 79 2.55 3.35 -1.14
C LEU A 79 4.03 2.88 -1.20
N ARG A 80 5.02 3.78 -1.34
CA ARG A 80 6.45 3.48 -1.04
C ARG A 80 6.91 4.26 0.19
N THR A 81 7.24 3.55 1.27
CA THR A 81 7.69 4.14 2.54
C THR A 81 9.20 4.18 2.69
N GLY A 82 9.98 3.49 1.84
CA GLY A 82 11.45 3.47 1.93
C GLY A 82 12.02 2.52 2.97
N PHE A 83 11.24 1.57 3.50
CA PHE A 83 11.74 0.49 4.36
C PHE A 83 12.82 -0.36 3.66
N ILE A 84 12.69 -0.53 2.35
CA ILE A 84 13.73 -1.05 1.47
C ILE A 84 14.18 0.12 0.60
N GLN A 85 15.49 0.37 0.56
CA GLN A 85 16.12 1.36 -0.32
C GLN A 85 16.82 0.64 -1.47
N ASP A 86 16.82 1.25 -2.66
CA ASP A 86 17.66 0.79 -3.76
C ASP A 86 19.14 1.01 -3.38
N PRO A 87 20.04 0.07 -3.73
CA PRO A 87 21.47 0.16 -3.47
C PRO A 87 22.16 1.30 -4.24
#